data_AF-A0A2J8IZT3-F1
#
_entry.id   AF-A0A2J8IZT3-F1
#
_cell.length_a   1.000
_cell.length_b   1.000
_cell.length_c   1.000
_cell.angle_alpha   90.00
_cell.angle_beta   90.00
_cell.angle_gamma   90.00
#
_symmetry.space_group_name_H-M   'P 1'
#
loop_
_entity.id
_entity.type
_entity.pdbx_description
1 polymer ?
#
loop_
_entity_poly.entity_id
_entity_poly.type
_entity_poly.pdbx_seq_one_letter_code
_entity_poly.pdbx_strand_id
1 'polypeptide(L)'
;RCLLAGLFQCQKEGPIIIHTDEADSEVLYPNYQSCWSLRQRTRGRRQTASLQPGISEDLKKVKDRMGIDSSDKVDFFILLDNVAAEQAHSLPSCPMLKRFARMIEQRAVDTSLYILPKEDRESLQMAVGPFLHILESNLLKAMDSATAPDKIRTCRY
;
A
#
# COMPACT_ATOMS: atom_id res chain seq x y z
N ARG A 1 14.61 -8.85 -5.66
CA ARG A 1 15.78 -9.77 -5.76
C ARG A 1 15.93 -10.67 -4.53
N CYS A 2 15.90 -10.15 -3.30
CA CYS A 2 16.03 -10.97 -2.08
C CYS A 2 14.99 -12.09 -1.96
N LEU A 3 13.72 -11.83 -2.33
CA LEU A 3 12.67 -12.86 -2.33
C LEU A 3 13.01 -14.05 -3.24
N LEU A 4 13.46 -13.79 -4.47
CA LEU A 4 13.83 -14.84 -5.42
C LEU A 4 15.06 -15.62 -4.94
N ALA A 5 16.03 -14.94 -4.33
CA ALA A 5 17.19 -15.59 -3.73
C ALA A 5 16.78 -16.58 -2.62
N GLY A 6 15.84 -16.19 -1.76
CA GLY A 6 15.29 -17.08 -0.72
C GLY A 6 14.43 -18.22 -1.29
N LEU A 7 13.56 -17.93 -2.26
CA LEU A 7 12.67 -18.92 -2.87
C LEU A 7 13.43 -20.00 -3.64
N PHE A 8 14.44 -19.60 -4.41
CA PHE A 8 15.20 -20.50 -5.28
C PHE A 8 16.57 -20.89 -4.70
N GLN A 9 16.89 -20.50 -3.46
CA GLN A 9 18.20 -20.75 -2.83
C GLN A 9 19.39 -20.33 -3.71
N CYS A 10 19.24 -19.16 -4.37
CA CYS A 10 20.17 -18.63 -5.36
C CYS A 10 20.46 -19.55 -6.57
N GLN A 11 19.72 -20.65 -6.74
CA GLN A 11 19.81 -21.52 -7.91
C GLN A 11 18.97 -20.94 -9.05
N LYS A 12 19.48 -21.02 -10.27
CA LYS A 12 18.77 -20.56 -11.48
C LYS A 12 19.22 -21.36 -12.69
N GLU A 13 18.25 -21.83 -13.48
CA GLU A 13 18.51 -22.49 -14.76
C GLU A 13 18.78 -21.49 -15.90
N GLY A 14 18.36 -20.23 -15.71
CA GLY A 14 18.53 -19.16 -16.69
C GLY A 14 18.57 -17.76 -16.05
N PRO A 15 18.69 -16.69 -16.87
CA PRO A 15 18.58 -15.31 -16.40
C PRO A 15 17.18 -15.03 -15.84
N ILE A 16 17.12 -14.38 -14.67
CA ILE A 16 15.86 -13.89 -14.10
C ILE A 16 15.56 -12.53 -14.72
N ILE A 17 14.42 -12.42 -15.40
CA ILE A 17 13.92 -11.15 -15.96
C ILE A 17 12.83 -10.61 -15.05
N ILE A 18 12.98 -9.35 -14.63
CA ILE A 18 11.97 -8.63 -13.84
C ILE A 18 11.38 -7.57 -14.76
N HIS A 19 10.09 -7.70 -15.06
CA HIS A 19 9.36 -6.73 -15.84
C HIS A 19 8.87 -5.60 -14.94
N THR A 20 8.93 -4.38 -15.45
CA THR A 20 8.42 -3.15 -14.83
C THR A 20 7.72 -2.35 -15.91
N ASP A 21 6.79 -1.48 -15.52
CA ASP A 21 6.12 -0.55 -16.42
C ASP A 21 6.61 0.88 -16.19
N GLU A 22 6.33 1.81 -17.11
CA GLU A 22 6.57 3.23 -16.88
C GLU A 22 5.65 3.78 -15.77
N ALA A 23 6.11 4.81 -15.04
CA ALA A 23 5.39 5.32 -13.88
C ALA A 23 4.00 5.91 -14.23
N ASP A 24 3.78 6.32 -15.48
CA ASP A 24 2.53 6.86 -15.99
C ASP A 24 1.55 5.78 -16.49
N SER A 25 2.02 4.59 -16.87
CA SER A 25 1.19 3.42 -17.17
C SER A 25 1.01 2.48 -15.98
N GLU A 26 1.83 2.60 -14.94
CA GLU A 26 1.89 1.68 -13.80
C GLU A 26 0.53 1.52 -13.09
N VAL A 27 0.18 0.26 -12.84
CA VAL A 27 -1.06 -0.19 -12.24
C VAL A 27 -0.85 -0.92 -10.91
N LEU A 28 0.39 -1.19 -10.52
CA LEU A 28 0.74 -1.83 -9.24
C LEU A 28 0.50 -0.92 -8.01
N TYR A 29 0.14 0.35 -8.23
CA TYR A 29 -0.36 1.26 -7.20
C TYR A 29 -1.47 2.17 -7.76
N PRO A 30 -2.31 2.79 -6.91
CA PRO A 30 -3.29 3.78 -7.36
C PRO A 30 -2.63 4.99 -8.04
N ASN A 31 -2.73 5.07 -9.37
CA ASN A 31 -2.02 6.07 -10.17
C ASN A 31 -2.86 7.36 -10.34
N TYR A 32 -2.73 8.30 -9.40
CA TYR A 32 -3.45 9.59 -9.42
C TYR A 32 -2.93 10.58 -10.47
N GLN A 33 -1.70 10.38 -10.95
CA GLN A 33 -1.06 11.22 -11.94
C GLN A 33 -1.73 10.99 -13.29
N SER A 34 -1.87 9.73 -13.67
CA SER A 34 -2.41 9.29 -14.95
C SER A 34 -3.94 9.14 -14.95
N CYS A 35 -4.53 8.67 -13.85
CA CYS A 35 -5.98 8.54 -13.74
C CYS A 35 -6.64 9.85 -13.28
N TRP A 36 -6.99 10.70 -14.25
CA TRP A 36 -7.64 11.99 -13.98
C TRP A 36 -8.93 11.85 -13.15
N SER A 37 -9.78 10.88 -13.48
CA SER A 37 -11.06 10.68 -12.78
C SER A 37 -10.86 10.31 -11.31
N LEU A 38 -9.95 9.38 -11.01
CA LEU A 38 -9.57 9.03 -9.64
C LEU A 38 -9.04 10.25 -8.87
N ARG A 39 -8.19 11.06 -9.52
CA ARG A 39 -7.67 12.30 -8.93
C ARG A 39 -8.80 13.27 -8.59
N GLN A 40 -9.75 13.51 -9.50
CA GLN A 40 -10.84 14.45 -9.24
C GLN A 40 -11.75 13.98 -8.10
N ARG A 41 -12.12 12.70 -8.07
CA ARG A 41 -12.99 12.14 -7.03
C ARG A 41 -12.40 12.21 -5.63
N THR A 42 -11.08 12.07 -5.52
CA THR A 42 -10.37 12.03 -4.24
C THR A 42 -9.78 13.38 -3.82
N ARG A 43 -9.68 14.37 -4.73
CA ARG A 43 -9.00 15.66 -4.48
C ARG A 43 -9.48 16.38 -3.24
N GLY A 44 -10.81 16.54 -3.09
CA GLY A 44 -11.39 17.25 -1.95
C GLY A 44 -11.05 16.57 -0.63
N ARG A 45 -11.29 15.26 -0.54
CA ARG A 45 -10.99 14.47 0.67
C ARG A 45 -9.50 14.45 0.98
N ARG A 46 -8.62 14.38 -0.03
CA ARG A 46 -7.17 14.48 0.17
C ARG A 46 -6.76 15.82 0.79
N GLN A 47 -7.37 16.92 0.38
CA GLN A 47 -7.06 18.24 0.92
C GLN A 47 -7.51 18.40 2.39
N THR A 48 -8.61 17.74 2.78
CA THR A 48 -9.23 17.90 4.11
C THR A 48 -9.00 16.70 5.04
N ALA A 49 -8.20 15.71 4.64
CA ALA A 49 -8.05 14.46 5.39
C ALA A 49 -7.49 14.69 6.80
N SER A 50 -6.42 15.46 6.93
CA SER A 50 -5.83 15.81 8.22
C SER A 50 -6.69 16.78 9.06
N LEU A 51 -7.75 17.33 8.47
CA LEU A 51 -8.70 18.24 9.14
C LEU A 51 -9.95 17.51 9.65
N GLN A 52 -10.05 16.20 9.45
CA GLN A 52 -11.22 15.46 9.91
C GLN A 52 -11.27 15.40 11.45
N PRO A 53 -12.50 15.38 12.03
CA PRO A 53 -12.69 15.21 13.47
C PRO A 53 -12.00 13.94 13.98
N GLY A 54 -11.33 14.05 15.12
CA GLY A 54 -10.52 13.00 15.72
C GLY A 54 -9.10 12.92 15.14
N ILE A 55 -8.94 13.07 13.82
CA ILE A 55 -7.62 13.09 13.18
C ILE A 55 -6.88 14.39 13.53
N SER A 56 -7.55 15.54 13.38
CA SER A 56 -6.93 16.84 13.58
C SER A 56 -6.46 17.08 15.02
N GLU A 57 -7.25 16.62 15.99
CA GLU A 57 -7.00 16.76 17.43
C GLU A 57 -5.84 15.87 17.87
N ASP A 58 -5.80 14.63 17.38
CA ASP A 58 -4.70 13.72 17.65
C ASP A 58 -3.41 14.19 16.96
N LEU A 59 -3.48 14.72 15.74
CA LEU A 59 -2.31 15.26 15.04
C LEU A 59 -1.72 16.45 15.82
N LYS A 60 -2.57 17.38 16.25
CA LYS A 60 -2.16 18.50 17.09
C LYS A 60 -1.52 18.00 18.39
N LYS A 61 -2.15 17.04 19.07
CA LYS A 61 -1.62 16.44 20.30
C LYS A 61 -0.25 15.80 20.09
N VAL A 62 -0.02 15.10 18.98
CA VAL A 62 1.30 14.51 18.68
C VAL A 62 2.32 15.62 18.45
N LYS A 63 2.00 16.61 17.60
CA LYS A 63 2.91 17.74 17.31
C LYS A 63 3.30 18.49 18.58
N ASP A 64 2.33 18.87 19.41
CA ASP A 64 2.54 19.59 20.66
C ASP A 64 3.47 18.81 21.61
N ARG A 65 3.27 17.49 21.71
CA ARG A 65 4.03 16.63 22.63
C ARG A 65 5.40 16.23 22.10
N MET A 66 5.61 16.32 20.80
CA MET A 66 6.91 16.12 20.16
C MET A 66 7.69 17.43 20.00
N GLY A 67 7.07 18.57 20.27
CA GLY A 67 7.68 19.89 20.05
C GLY A 67 7.82 20.24 18.56
N ILE A 68 6.96 19.69 17.70
CA ILE A 68 6.92 20.02 16.27
C ILE A 68 6.15 21.32 16.09
N ASP A 69 6.69 22.27 15.32
CA ASP A 69 6.06 23.57 15.13
C ASP A 69 4.71 23.42 14.41
N SER A 70 3.73 24.21 14.84
CA SER A 70 2.41 24.28 14.20
C SER A 70 2.47 24.60 12.69
N SER A 71 3.46 25.37 12.25
CA SER A 71 3.70 25.76 10.86
C SER A 71 4.27 24.64 10.00
N ASP A 72 4.90 23.63 10.62
CA ASP A 72 5.44 22.48 9.90
C ASP A 72 4.31 21.60 9.33
N LYS A 73 4.37 21.36 8.02
CA LYS A 73 3.39 20.54 7.29
C LYS A 73 3.67 19.06 7.51
N VAL A 74 3.26 18.55 8.66
CA VAL A 74 3.38 17.14 9.07
C VAL A 74 2.00 16.52 9.16
N ASP A 75 1.83 15.35 8.55
CA ASP A 75 0.63 14.51 8.67
C ASP A 75 0.97 13.13 9.27
N PHE A 76 -0.05 12.28 9.43
CA PHE A 76 0.15 10.94 9.98
C PHE A 76 0.90 9.99 9.05
N PHE A 77 0.96 10.23 7.73
CA PHE A 77 1.76 9.41 6.84
C PHE A 77 3.25 9.64 7.08
N ILE A 78 3.66 10.91 7.22
CA ILE A 78 5.05 11.26 7.55
C ILE A 78 5.43 10.72 8.93
N LEU A 79 4.57 10.87 9.93
CA LEU A 79 4.83 10.36 11.28
C LEU A 79 4.94 8.83 11.29
N LEU A 80 4.05 8.13 10.56
CA LEU A 80 4.06 6.68 10.47
C LEU A 80 5.33 6.18 9.76
N ASP A 81 5.71 6.81 8.66
CA ASP A 81 6.93 6.47 7.92
C ASP A 81 8.17 6.50 8.82
N ASN A 82 8.33 7.59 9.59
CA ASN A 82 9.47 7.74 10.49
C ASN A 82 9.43 6.74 11.66
N VAL A 83 8.29 6.60 12.36
CA VAL A 83 8.23 5.69 13.52
C VAL A 83 8.43 4.24 13.10
N ALA A 84 7.87 3.82 11.96
CA ALA A 84 8.03 2.47 11.44
C ALA A 84 9.47 2.21 11.00
N ALA A 85 10.09 3.14 10.27
CA ALA A 85 11.47 3.02 9.83
C ALA A 85 12.45 2.95 11.03
N GLU A 86 12.30 3.84 12.01
CA GLU A 86 13.17 3.85 13.19
C GLU A 86 12.99 2.60 14.05
N GLN A 87 11.76 2.10 14.22
CA GLN A 87 11.49 0.87 14.96
C GLN A 87 12.07 -0.36 14.26
N ALA A 88 11.89 -0.47 12.93
CA ALA A 88 12.41 -1.58 12.14
C ALA A 88 13.95 -1.70 12.20
N HIS A 89 14.63 -0.57 12.34
CA HIS A 89 16.09 -0.50 12.42
C HIS A 89 16.64 -0.37 13.85
N SER A 90 15.78 -0.48 14.88
CA SER A 90 16.16 -0.32 16.29
C SER A 90 16.89 1.00 16.59
N LEU A 91 16.52 2.09 15.89
CA LEU A 91 17.13 3.39 16.08
C LEU A 91 16.72 4.03 17.42
N PRO A 92 17.57 4.93 17.96
CA PRO A 92 17.23 5.71 19.14
C PRO A 92 16.20 6.80 18.81
N SER A 93 14.94 6.41 18.65
CA SER A 93 13.82 7.32 18.41
C SER A 93 13.52 8.24 19.58
N CYS A 94 12.86 9.37 19.28
CA CYS A 94 12.14 10.17 20.25
C CYS A 94 11.18 9.28 21.10
N PRO A 95 11.28 9.25 22.44
CA PRO A 95 10.42 8.42 23.28
C PRO A 95 8.93 8.72 23.09
N MET A 96 8.58 9.98 22.81
CA MET A 96 7.19 10.37 22.55
C MET A 96 6.68 9.82 21.22
N LEU A 97 7.52 9.75 20.18
CA LEU A 97 7.15 9.14 18.90
C LEU A 97 6.81 7.66 19.09
N LYS A 98 7.67 6.91 19.81
CA LYS A 98 7.40 5.51 20.17
C LYS A 98 6.12 5.35 20.99
N ARG A 99 5.87 6.24 21.95
CA ARG A 99 4.65 6.22 22.79
C ARG A 99 3.37 6.38 21.96
N PHE A 100 3.41 7.16 20.88
CA PHE A 100 2.26 7.39 20.01
C PHE A 100 2.17 6.44 18.82
N ALA A 101 3.14 5.54 18.59
CA ALA A 101 3.26 4.71 17.40
C ALA A 101 1.93 4.06 16.96
N ARG A 102 1.23 3.37 17.87
CA ARG A 102 -0.05 2.70 17.58
C ARG A 102 -1.15 3.68 17.16
N MET A 103 -1.20 4.85 17.80
CA MET A 103 -2.19 5.87 17.46
C MET A 103 -1.85 6.54 16.12
N ILE A 104 -0.56 6.80 15.87
CA ILE A 104 -0.08 7.31 14.58
C ILE A 104 -0.46 6.36 13.45
N GLU A 105 -0.20 5.06 13.63
CA GLU A 105 -0.59 4.01 12.67
C GLU A 105 -2.10 4.00 12.43
N GLN A 106 -2.90 3.97 13.49
CA GLN A 106 -4.36 4.00 13.39
C GLN A 106 -4.85 5.25 12.63
N ARG A 107 -4.31 6.42 12.95
CA ARG A 107 -4.72 7.67 12.28
C ARG A 107 -4.23 7.80 10.85
N ALA A 108 -3.10 7.19 10.49
CA ALA A 108 -2.69 7.06 9.10
C ALA A 108 -3.67 6.18 8.31
N VAL A 109 -4.13 5.06 8.90
CA VAL A 109 -5.18 4.21 8.30
C VAL A 109 -6.50 4.98 8.17
N ASP A 110 -6.95 5.67 9.23
CA ASP A 110 -8.17 6.49 9.19
C ASP A 110 -8.08 7.57 8.09
N THR A 111 -6.91 8.23 7.95
CA THR A 111 -6.65 9.22 6.92
C THR A 111 -6.74 8.60 5.52
N SER A 112 -6.14 7.43 5.31
CA SER A 112 -6.21 6.70 4.04
C SER A 112 -7.64 6.29 3.68
N LEU A 113 -8.39 5.75 4.64
CA LEU A 113 -9.78 5.33 4.46
C LEU A 113 -10.71 6.53 4.25
N TYR A 114 -10.44 7.68 4.86
CA TYR A 114 -11.19 8.89 4.56
C TYR A 114 -10.99 9.34 3.10
N ILE A 115 -9.75 9.27 2.58
CA ILE A 115 -9.46 9.64 1.20
C ILE A 115 -10.14 8.66 0.23
N LEU A 116 -10.00 7.37 0.48
CA LEU A 116 -10.51 6.28 -0.35
C LEU A 116 -11.36 5.30 0.50
N PRO A 117 -12.63 5.65 0.78
CA PRO A 117 -13.48 4.86 1.65
C PRO A 117 -14.00 3.59 0.97
N LYS A 118 -14.40 2.59 1.77
CA LYS A 118 -14.90 1.30 1.26
C LYS A 118 -16.21 1.44 0.47
N GLU A 119 -16.96 2.50 0.75
CA GLU A 119 -18.24 2.79 0.12
C GLU A 119 -18.09 3.40 -1.29
N ASP A 120 -16.94 3.99 -1.63
CA ASP A 120 -16.69 4.63 -2.93
C ASP A 120 -16.15 3.62 -3.95
N ARG A 121 -17.06 2.79 -4.45
CA ARG A 121 -16.77 1.70 -5.38
C ARG A 121 -16.03 2.17 -6.62
N GLU A 122 -16.44 3.26 -7.26
CA GLU A 122 -15.81 3.71 -8.51
C GLU A 122 -14.37 4.16 -8.27
N SER A 123 -14.10 4.85 -7.17
CA SER A 123 -12.72 5.21 -6.81
C SER A 123 -11.88 3.97 -6.51
N LEU A 124 -12.44 2.96 -5.83
CA LEU A 124 -11.74 1.68 -5.60
C LEU A 124 -11.45 0.95 -6.92
N GLN A 125 -12.42 0.89 -7.83
CA GLN A 125 -12.24 0.29 -9.15
C GLN A 125 -11.12 0.98 -9.94
N MET A 126 -11.03 2.30 -9.92
CA MET A 126 -9.94 3.01 -10.59
C MET A 126 -8.59 2.92 -9.86
N ALA A 127 -8.60 2.70 -8.54
CA ALA A 127 -7.39 2.59 -7.74
C ALA A 127 -6.71 1.21 -7.87
N VAL A 128 -7.48 0.12 -7.81
CA VAL A 128 -6.94 -1.24 -7.77
C VAL A 128 -7.55 -2.19 -8.81
N GLY A 129 -8.58 -1.77 -9.55
CA GLY A 129 -9.26 -2.61 -10.53
C GLY A 129 -8.34 -3.18 -11.62
N PRO A 130 -7.43 -2.40 -12.24
CA PRO A 130 -6.49 -2.95 -13.21
C PRO A 130 -5.58 -4.03 -12.62
N PHE A 131 -5.11 -3.86 -11.38
CA PHE A 131 -4.30 -4.88 -10.72
C PHE A 131 -5.11 -6.14 -10.38
N LEU A 132 -6.36 -5.99 -9.91
CA LEU A 132 -7.27 -7.12 -9.70
C LEU A 132 -7.55 -7.86 -11.01
N HIS A 133 -7.67 -7.15 -12.13
CA HIS A 133 -7.87 -7.75 -13.44
C HIS A 133 -6.65 -8.57 -13.89
N ILE A 134 -5.42 -8.16 -13.56
CA ILE A 134 -4.21 -8.97 -13.80
C ILE A 134 -4.29 -10.29 -13.02
N LEU A 135 -4.66 -10.24 -11.75
CA LEU A 135 -4.80 -11.42 -10.91
C LEU A 135 -5.92 -12.35 -11.42
N GLU A 136 -7.08 -11.80 -11.74
CA GLU A 136 -8.22 -12.53 -12.33
C GLU A 136 -7.83 -13.21 -13.65
N SER A 137 -7.17 -12.48 -14.55
CA SER A 137 -6.72 -13.00 -15.85
C SER A 137 -5.75 -14.17 -15.69
N ASN A 138 -4.89 -14.15 -14.68
CA ASN A 138 -3.99 -15.27 -14.39
C ASN A 138 -4.77 -16.52 -13.92
N LEU A 139 -5.85 -16.34 -13.14
CA LEU A 139 -6.72 -17.44 -12.71
C LEU A 139 -7.49 -18.04 -13.89
N LEU A 140 -8.06 -17.20 -14.76
CA LEU A 140 -8.82 -17.64 -15.93
C LEU A 140 -7.95 -18.43 -16.92
N LYS A 141 -6.71 -17.97 -17.16
CA LYS A 141 -5.76 -18.71 -18.01
C LYS A 141 -5.46 -20.13 -17.51
N ALA A 142 -5.52 -20.36 -16.20
CA ALA A 142 -5.33 -21.70 -15.65
C ALA A 142 -6.54 -22.62 -15.92
N MET A 143 -7.72 -22.07 -16.20
CA MET A 143 -8.93 -22.84 -16.53
C MET A 143 -9.01 -23.25 -18.01
N ASP A 144 -8.40 -22.48 -18.91
CA ASP A 144 -8.41 -22.73 -20.36
C ASP A 144 -7.53 -23.93 -20.80
N SER A 145 -7.12 -24.80 -19.86
CA SER A 145 -6.33 -26.00 -20.14
C SER A 145 -7.16 -27.11 -20.79
N ALA A 146 -7.52 -26.92 -22.06
CA ALA A 146 -7.79 -28.00 -22.99
C ALA A 146 -6.47 -28.45 -23.66
N THR A 147 -5.55 -29.04 -22.88
CA THR A 147 -4.56 -30.02 -23.38
C THR A 147 -4.02 -30.85 -22.22
N ALA A 148 -4.43 -32.11 -22.14
CA ALA A 148 -3.82 -33.10 -21.26
C ALA A 148 -2.37 -33.40 -21.69
N PRO A 149 -1.58 -34.00 -20.79
CA PRO A 149 -1.17 -35.37 -21.09
C PRO A 149 -1.61 -36.33 -20.00
N ASP A 150 -2.06 -37.50 -20.48
CA ASP A 150 -2.27 -38.73 -19.76
C ASP A 150 -1.29 -38.95 -18.59
N LYS A 151 -1.83 -38.99 -17.38
CA LYS A 151 -1.52 -39.97 -16.33
C LYS A 151 -2.34 -39.63 -15.10
N ILE A 152 -3.50 -40.28 -15.00
CA ILE A 152 -4.13 -40.59 -13.73
C ILE A 152 -3.03 -41.22 -12.85
N ARG A 153 -2.44 -40.45 -11.94
CA ARG A 153 -1.64 -40.99 -10.84
C ARG A 153 -2.63 -41.69 -9.92
N THR A 154 -2.77 -43.00 -10.09
CA THR A 154 -3.40 -43.85 -9.10
C THR A 154 -2.51 -43.85 -7.85
N CYS A 155 -2.93 -43.13 -6.81
CA CYS A 155 -2.43 -43.41 -5.46
C CYS A 155 -3.03 -44.76 -5.05
N ARG A 156 -2.21 -45.81 -5.09
CA ARG A 156 -2.52 -47.07 -4.41
C ARG A 156 -2.25 -46.86 -2.93
N TYR A 157 -3.27 -47.09 -2.11
CA TYR A 157 -3.15 -47.36 -0.69
C TYR A 157 -2.58 -48.76 -0.47
#